data_AF-A0A0B7AC92-F1
#
_entry.id   AF-A0A0B7AC92-F1
#
_cell.length_a   1.000
_cell.length_b   1.000
_cell.length_c   1.000
_cell.angle_alpha   90.00
_cell.angle_beta   90.00
_cell.angle_gamma   90.00
#
_symmetry.space_group_name_H-M   'P 1'
#
loop_
_entity.id
_entity.type
_entity.pdbx_description
1 polymer ?
#
loop_
_entity_poly.entity_id
_entity_poly.type
_entity_poly.pdbx_seq_one_letter_code
_entity_poly.pdbx_strand_id
1 'polypeptide(L)' 'MDKSDIVNALREKHAIIFPLQTGHNRLRYHLFNKYKIGPSNICTCDKMTETHILQKCPTYNEQRKHTWPTHMYVQDKLYG' A
#
# COMPACT_ATOMS: atom_id res chain seq x y z
N MET A 1 31.16 19.38 4.77
CA MET A 1 29.79 19.10 4.27
C MET A 1 29.09 20.44 4.20
N ASP A 2 28.91 20.96 2.99
CA ASP A 2 28.41 22.31 2.78
C ASP A 2 26.90 22.35 3.05
N LYS A 3 26.38 23.52 3.44
CA LYS A 3 24.96 23.69 3.77
C LYS A 3 24.07 23.41 2.54
N SER A 4 24.58 23.66 1.34
CA SER A 4 23.88 23.36 0.08
C SER A 4 23.74 21.86 -0.19
N ASP A 5 24.74 21.05 0.16
CA ASP A 5 24.71 19.58 0.01
C ASP A 5 23.58 18.96 0.87
N ILE A 6 23.41 19.48 2.09
CA ILE A 6 22.37 19.01 3.02
C ILE A 6 20.97 19.32 2.49
N VAL A 7 20.77 20.53 1.95
CA VAL A 7 19.47 20.95 1.40
C VAL A 7 19.10 20.12 0.16
N ASN A 8 20.08 19.84 -0.71
CA ASN A 8 19.86 19.01 -1.89
C ASN A 8 19.52 17.56 -1.52
N ALA A 9 20.26 16.95 -0.57
CA ALA A 9 19.97 15.60 -0.09
C ALA A 9 18.59 15.47 0.58
N LEU A 10 18.14 16.50 1.31
CA LEU A 10 16.77 16.55 1.86
C LEU A 10 15.72 16.67 0.77
N ARG A 11 15.96 17.51 -0.24
CA ARG A 11 15.04 17.67 -1.38
C ARG A 11 14.89 16.38 -2.18
N GLU A 12 15.98 15.67 -2.44
CA GLU A 12 15.96 14.37 -3.12
C GLU A 12 15.23 13.30 -2.32
N LYS A 13 15.51 13.19 -1.01
CA LYS A 13 14.79 12.27 -0.12
C LYS A 13 13.30 12.58 -0.06
N HIS A 14 12.91 13.85 0.06
CA HIS A 14 11.50 14.25 0.03
C HIS A 14 10.83 13.93 -1.31
N ALA A 15 11.53 14.14 -2.43
CA ALA A 15 11.01 13.81 -3.77
C ALA A 15 10.74 12.32 -3.96
N ILE A 16 11.42 11.43 -3.21
CA ILE A 16 11.17 9.99 -3.24
C ILE A 16 10.11 9.58 -2.20
N ILE A 17 10.19 10.12 -0.99
CA ILE A 17 9.33 9.71 0.14
C ILE A 17 7.89 10.21 -0.01
N PHE A 18 7.67 11.47 -0.41
CA PHE A 18 6.32 12.04 -0.51
C PHE A 18 5.44 11.32 -1.55
N PRO A 19 5.91 11.04 -2.78
CA PRO A 19 5.12 10.30 -3.75
C PRO A 19 4.79 8.88 -3.29
N LEU A 20 5.76 8.17 -2.67
CA LEU A 20 5.53 6.83 -2.11
C LEU A 20 4.46 6.84 -1.02
N GLN A 21 4.54 7.78 -0.08
CA GLN A 21 3.52 7.92 0.97
C GLN A 21 2.15 8.28 0.39
N THR A 22 2.11 9.16 -0.60
CA THR A 22 0.84 9.56 -1.24
C THR A 22 0.22 8.40 -2.03
N GLY A 23 1.04 7.61 -2.73
CA GLY A 23 0.61 6.39 -3.41
C GLY A 23 0.09 5.33 -2.43
N HIS A 24 0.84 5.08 -1.34
CA HIS A 24 0.41 4.18 -0.27
C HIS A 24 -0.89 4.62 0.40
N ASN A 25 -1.08 5.92 0.62
CA ASN A 25 -2.30 6.47 1.21
C ASN A 25 -3.50 6.34 0.27
N ARG A 26 -3.32 6.58 -1.05
CA ARG A 26 -4.37 6.34 -2.06
C ARG A 26 -4.78 4.87 -2.09
N LEU A 27 -3.81 3.97 -2.06
CA LEU A 27 -4.05 2.53 -2.01
C LEU A 27 -4.84 2.13 -0.75
N ARG A 28 -4.41 2.60 0.44
CA ARG A 28 -5.14 2.37 1.69
C ARG A 28 -6.58 2.85 1.61
N TYR A 29 -6.78 4.07 1.10
CA TYR A 29 -8.12 4.63 0.95
C TYR A 29 -8.98 3.77 0.02
N HIS A 30 -8.44 3.33 -1.12
CA HIS A 30 -9.15 2.46 -2.05
C HIS A 30 -9.53 1.13 -1.39
N LEU A 31 -8.59 0.45 -0.75
CA LEU A 31 -8.80 -0.83 -0.07
C LEU A 31 -9.81 -0.72 1.08
N PHE A 32 -9.71 0.35 1.87
CA PHE A 32 -10.65 0.62 2.94
C PHE A 32 -12.06 0.90 2.42
N ASN A 33 -12.17 1.71 1.37
CA ASN A 33 -13.47 2.08 0.83
C ASN A 33 -14.19 0.89 0.18
N LYS A 34 -13.46 0.08 -0.61
CA LYS A 34 -14.03 -1.04 -1.36
C LYS A 34 -14.19 -2.32 -0.53
N TYR A 35 -13.21 -2.67 0.30
CA TYR A 35 -13.16 -3.99 0.95
C TYR A 35 -13.17 -3.93 2.47
N LYS A 36 -13.22 -2.73 3.06
CA LYS A 36 -13.08 -2.50 4.51
C LYS A 36 -11.78 -3.09 5.09
N ILE A 37 -10.78 -3.33 4.24
CA ILE A 37 -9.43 -3.73 4.63
C ILE A 37 -8.72 -2.46 5.11
N GLY A 38 -8.40 -2.44 6.40
CA GLY A 38 -8.24 -1.22 7.19
C GLY A 38 -7.09 -0.26 6.80
N PRO A 39 -7.15 1.01 7.29
CA PRO A 39 -6.12 2.03 7.10
C PRO A 39 -5.05 2.05 8.23
N SER A 40 -5.22 1.24 9.27
CA SER A 40 -4.52 1.37 10.57
C SER A 40 -3.36 0.39 10.77
N ASN A 41 -3.37 -0.77 10.11
CA ASN A 41 -2.24 -1.69 10.16
C ASN A 41 -1.33 -1.38 8.98
N ILE A 42 -0.13 -0.86 9.25
CA ILE A 42 0.95 -0.92 8.27
C ILE A 42 1.18 -2.42 8.05
N CYS A 43 0.96 -2.92 6.84
CA CYS A 43 1.49 -4.23 6.46
C CYS A 43 2.97 -4.19 6.86
N THR A 44 3.38 -5.02 7.81
CA THR A 44 4.80 -5.14 8.18
C THR A 44 5.64 -5.72 7.03
N CYS A 45 4.94 -6.14 5.98
CA CYS A 45 5.41 -6.51 4.68
C CYS A 45 5.93 -5.27 3.95
N ASP A 46 7.22 -5.28 3.64
CA ASP A 46 7.97 -4.23 2.92
C ASP A 46 7.46 -3.92 1.50
N LYS A 47 6.36 -4.56 1.08
CA LYS A 47 5.73 -4.41 -0.25
C LYS A 47 4.27 -4.02 -0.06
N MET A 48 4.00 -2.73 -0.02
CA MET A 48 2.64 -2.21 0.11
C MET A 48 2.01 -1.97 -1.27
N THR A 49 1.92 -3.04 -2.07
CA THR A 49 1.27 -3.05 -3.38
C THR A 49 -0.10 -3.71 -3.32
N GLU A 50 -1.00 -3.33 -4.24
CA GLU A 50 -2.34 -3.94 -4.39
C GLU A 50 -2.26 -5.47 -4.50
N THR A 51 -1.38 -5.95 -5.38
CA THR A 51 -1.12 -7.37 -5.61
C THR A 51 -0.69 -8.08 -4.33
N HIS A 52 0.18 -7.46 -3.54
CA HIS A 52 0.61 -8.04 -2.28
C HIS A 52 -0.56 -8.12 -1.31
N ILE A 53 -1.25 -7.01 -1.05
CA ILE A 53 -2.32 -6.93 -0.06
C ILE A 53 -3.47 -7.89 -0.44
N LEU A 54 -3.88 -7.91 -1.71
CA LEU A 54 -5.03 -8.66 -2.21
C LEU A 54 -4.77 -10.15 -2.49
N GLN A 55 -3.51 -10.62 -2.51
CA GLN A 55 -3.21 -12.04 -2.79
C GLN A 55 -2.29 -12.70 -1.76
N LYS A 56 -1.20 -12.02 -1.37
CA LYS A 56 -0.08 -12.67 -0.68
C LYS A 56 0.10 -12.24 0.76
N CYS A 57 -0.48 -11.10 1.14
CA CYS A 57 -0.32 -10.55 2.48
C CYS A 57 -0.88 -11.51 3.54
N PRO A 58 -0.06 -11.98 4.49
CA PRO A 58 -0.52 -12.82 5.58
C PRO A 58 -1.39 -12.03 6.59
N THR A 59 -1.06 -10.76 6.84
CA THR A 59 -1.77 -9.88 7.77
C THR A 59 -3.26 -9.72 7.44
N TYR A 60 -3.59 -9.68 6.15
CA TYR A 60 -4.97 -9.51 5.69
C TYR A 60 -5.63 -10.81 5.22
N ASN A 61 -5.03 -11.97 5.47
CA ASN A 61 -5.51 -13.24 4.91
C ASN A 61 -6.92 -13.60 5.38
N GLU A 62 -7.21 -13.41 6.66
CA GLU A 62 -8.54 -13.62 7.27
C GLU A 62 -9.60 -12.73 6.58
N GLN A 63 -9.34 -11.43 6.50
CA GLN A 63 -10.24 -10.47 5.84
C GLN A 63 -10.44 -10.80 4.36
N ARG A 64 -9.37 -11.20 3.65
CA ARG A 64 -9.49 -11.62 2.25
C ARG A 64 -10.37 -12.84 2.08
N LYS A 65 -10.23 -13.87 2.93
CA LYS A 65 -11.06 -15.09 2.85
C LYS A 65 -12.53 -14.77 3.13
N HIS A 66 -12.80 -13.77 3.98
CA HIS A 66 -14.15 -13.29 4.23
C HIS A 66 -14.73 -12.54 3.01
N THR A 67 -13.96 -11.66 2.37
CA THR A 67 -14.41 -10.89 1.19
C THR A 67 -14.45 -11.73 -0.09
N TRP A 68 -13.49 -12.62 -0.29
CA TRP A 68 -13.35 -13.51 -1.46
C TRP A 68 -13.12 -14.94 -0.99
N PRO A 69 -14.21 -15.71 -0.73
CA PRO A 69 -14.11 -17.09 -0.31
C PRO A 69 -13.55 -17.99 -1.42
N THR A 70 -13.72 -17.60 -2.68
CA THR A 70 -13.19 -18.28 -3.86
C THR A 70 -11.90 -17.60 -4.34
N HIS A 71 -10.97 -18.39 -4.87
CA HIS A 71 -9.77 -17.83 -5.50
C HIS A 71 -10.16 -16.96 -6.71
N MET A 72 -9.77 -15.68 -6.66
CA MET A 72 -10.02 -14.69 -7.71
C MET A 72 -8.72 -13.97 -8.07
N TYR A 73 -8.57 -13.59 -9.34
CA TYR A 73 -7.40 -12.85 -9.81
C TYR A 73 -7.43 -11.40 -9.28
N VAL A 74 -6.26 -10.76 -9.23
CA VAL A 74 -6.15 -9.38 -8.73
C VAL A 74 -6.94 -8.40 -9.56
N GLN A 75 -6.97 -8.59 -10.88
CA GLN A 75 -7.73 -7.74 -11.79
C GLN A 75 -9.23 -7.78 -11.47
N ASP A 76 -9.81 -8.96 -11.33
CA ASP A 76 -11.22 -9.13 -10.96
C ASP A 76 -11.50 -8.53 -9.57
N LYS A 77 -10.57 -8.67 -8.63
CA LYS A 77 -10.71 -8.06 -7.31
C LYS A 77 -10.75 -6.53 -7.41
N LEU A 78 -9.86 -5.93 -8.19
CA LEU A 78 -9.69 -4.47 -8.31
C LEU A 78 -10.76 -3.79 -9.17
N TYR A 79 -11.15 -4.42 -10.27
CA TYR A 79 -12.01 -3.81 -11.29
C TYR A 79 -13.43 -4.35 -11.30
N GLY A 80 -13.67 -5.52 -10.69
CA GLY A 80 -14.97 -6.18 -10.64
C GLY A 80 -15.24 -7.00 -11.89
#